data_AF-A0A380G747-F1
#
_entry.id   AF-A0A380G747-F1
#
_cell.length_a   1.000
_cell.length_b   1.000
_cell.length_c   1.000
_cell.angle_alpha   90.00
_cell.angle_beta   90.00
_cell.angle_gamma   90.00
#
_symmetry.space_group_name_H-M   'P 1'
#
loop_
_entity.id
_entity.type
_entity.pdbx_description
1 polymer ?
#
loop_
_entity_poly.entity_id
_entity_poly.type
_entity_poly.pdbx_seq_one_letter_code
_entity_poly.pdbx_strand_id
1 'polypeptide(L)'
;MLDKKSENEKDENKKGCLGCLGILIVIFLVIGGCNALFNNDDESESDTNKQEKKKTKVEDEENKKEEKKEEKAKPKKEVEETSKKIEDSKVETPKAMTEDEYKGVIRSYQMQIQLAGEDLQKLQYEINDNGRLTNKGKDLVYAIYGSLDGADLILKGVKDNVVPPSKYENDHQNLLDANEHFQNAARSLEDFEQSENTDSLDNALNELNIATENADIDVRNILE
;
A
#
# COMPACT_ATOMS: atom_id res chain seq x y z
N MET A 1 54.56 -46.40 -7.21
CA MET A 1 54.39 -46.12 -5.77
C MET A 1 53.25 -45.10 -5.68
N LEU A 2 52.02 -45.59 -5.53
CA LEU A 2 51.30 -45.81 -4.27
C LEU A 2 50.69 -44.51 -3.73
N ASP A 3 49.36 -44.52 -3.73
CA ASP A 3 48.39 -43.57 -3.20
C ASP A 3 48.70 -43.05 -1.78
N LYS A 4 48.23 -41.82 -1.49
CA LYS A 4 47.40 -41.61 -0.30
C LYS A 4 46.58 -40.32 -0.32
N LYS A 5 45.27 -40.54 -0.12
CA LYS A 5 44.16 -39.63 0.14
C LYS A 5 44.14 -39.21 1.62
N SER A 6 43.70 -37.98 1.91
CA SER A 6 43.00 -37.54 3.14
C SER A 6 42.52 -36.10 2.90
N GLU A 7 41.26 -35.84 2.52
CA GLU A 7 40.06 -35.78 3.38
C GLU A 7 40.34 -35.16 4.76
N ASN A 8 39.87 -33.93 4.94
CA ASN A 8 39.59 -33.35 6.25
C ASN A 8 38.34 -32.45 6.11
N GLU A 9 37.18 -33.07 6.34
CA GLU A 9 35.98 -32.39 6.79
C GLU A 9 36.27 -31.66 8.10
N LYS A 10 35.70 -30.47 8.27
CA LYS A 10 35.52 -29.87 9.60
C LYS A 10 34.33 -28.92 9.63
N ASP A 11 33.27 -29.47 10.21
CA ASP A 11 32.33 -28.88 11.17
C ASP A 11 31.47 -27.67 10.76
N GLU A 12 30.20 -28.00 10.52
CA GLU A 12 29.05 -27.13 10.58
C GLU A 12 28.98 -26.37 11.92
N ASN A 13 29.15 -25.04 11.87
CA ASN A 13 28.72 -24.16 12.95
C ASN A 13 27.45 -23.43 12.54
N LYS A 14 26.30 -24.09 12.71
CA LYS A 14 24.98 -23.44 12.70
C LYS A 14 24.81 -22.61 13.97
N LYS A 15 25.40 -21.41 13.99
CA LYS A 15 25.08 -20.39 14.99
C LYS A 15 23.76 -19.74 14.57
N GLY A 16 22.67 -20.23 15.16
CA GLY A 16 21.33 -19.66 14.99
C GLY A 16 21.32 -18.19 15.37
N CYS A 17 20.77 -17.36 14.47
CA CYS A 17 20.49 -15.96 14.69
C CYS A 17 19.37 -15.82 15.74
N LEU A 18 19.73 -15.65 17.01
CA LEU A 18 18.78 -15.29 18.09
C LEU A 18 18.20 -13.87 17.94
N GLY A 19 18.56 -13.12 16.89
CA GLY A 19 18.12 -11.73 16.67
C GLY A 19 16.68 -11.57 16.17
N CYS A 20 16.09 -12.60 15.55
CA CYS A 20 14.71 -12.51 15.05
C CYS A 20 13.65 -12.54 16.17
N LEU A 21 13.93 -13.16 17.31
CA LEU A 21 12.93 -13.28 18.37
C LEU A 21 12.73 -11.96 19.16
N GLY A 22 13.77 -11.14 19.25
CA GLY A 22 13.69 -9.81 19.90
C GLY A 22 12.89 -8.80 19.09
N ILE A 23 13.01 -8.82 17.76
CA ILE A 23 12.27 -7.95 16.84
C ILE A 23 10.76 -8.22 16.88
N LEU A 24 10.35 -9.49 17.00
CA LEU A 24 8.93 -9.84 17.08
C LEU A 24 8.27 -9.24 18.35
N ILE A 25 8.99 -9.18 19.47
CA ILE A 25 8.47 -8.59 20.73
C ILE A 25 8.28 -7.08 20.58
N VAL A 26 9.19 -6.38 19.90
CA VAL A 26 9.05 -4.94 19.64
C VAL A 26 7.86 -4.66 18.72
N ILE A 27 7.64 -5.51 17.70
CA ILE A 27 6.50 -5.39 16.78
C ILE A 27 5.17 -5.55 17.52
N PHE A 28 5.05 -6.52 18.45
CA PHE A 28 3.83 -6.67 19.25
C PHE A 28 3.57 -5.51 20.21
N LEU A 29 4.60 -4.85 20.74
CA LEU A 29 4.44 -3.66 21.58
C LEU A 29 3.96 -2.43 20.80
N VAL A 30 4.42 -2.25 19.56
CA VAL A 30 4.00 -1.12 18.71
C VAL A 30 2.56 -1.32 18.22
N ILE A 31 2.16 -2.54 17.86
CA ILE A 31 0.80 -2.82 17.37
C ILE A 31 -0.20 -2.95 18.54
N GLY A 32 0.21 -3.50 19.69
CA GLY A 32 -0.65 -3.64 20.87
C GLY A 32 -0.74 -2.36 21.73
N GLY A 33 0.26 -1.48 21.67
CA GLY A 33 0.32 -0.26 22.48
C GLY A 33 -0.57 0.89 21.98
N CYS A 34 -0.99 0.88 20.72
CA CYS A 34 -1.86 1.94 20.17
C CYS A 34 -3.32 1.85 20.66
N ASN A 35 -3.78 0.71 21.18
CA ASN A 35 -5.16 0.56 21.66
C ASN A 35 -5.36 0.96 23.13
N ALA A 36 -4.30 1.31 23.87
CA ALA A 36 -4.39 1.60 25.31
C ALA A 36 -4.24 3.10 25.65
N LEU A 37 -4.05 3.98 24.66
CA LEU A 37 -3.79 5.41 24.87
C LEU A 37 -4.94 6.33 24.44
N PHE A 38 -6.08 5.75 24.05
CA PHE A 38 -7.34 6.46 23.83
C PHE A 38 -8.39 6.01 24.85
N ASN A 39 -8.14 6.31 26.12
CA ASN A 39 -9.22 6.45 27.09
C ASN A 39 -8.90 7.70 27.91
N ASN A 40 -9.25 8.86 27.34
CA ASN A 40 -9.32 10.10 28.07
C ASN A 40 -10.80 10.36 28.36
N ASP A 41 -11.06 10.50 29.65
CA ASP A 41 -12.36 10.49 30.30
C ASP A 41 -13.28 11.62 29.84
N ASP A 42 -14.49 11.26 29.40
CA ASP A 42 -15.68 12.08 29.63
C ASP A 42 -16.38 11.51 30.87
N GLU A 43 -16.21 12.19 32.00
CA GLU A 43 -17.00 11.96 33.20
C GLU A 43 -18.48 12.23 32.90
N SER A 44 -19.29 11.17 32.84
CA SER A 44 -20.66 11.25 33.31
C SER A 44 -21.05 9.94 33.99
N GLU A 45 -21.32 10.05 35.28
CA GLU A 45 -21.84 9.02 36.16
C GLU A 45 -23.17 8.46 35.61
N SER A 46 -23.32 7.13 35.58
CA SER A 46 -24.46 6.44 36.23
C SER A 46 -24.37 4.93 36.08
N ASP A 47 -24.12 4.31 37.23
CA ASP A 47 -24.70 3.06 37.74
C ASP A 47 -25.15 1.93 36.80
N THR A 48 -24.41 0.82 36.94
CA THR A 48 -24.94 -0.45 37.47
C THR A 48 -26.24 -0.99 36.86
N ASN A 49 -26.15 -1.98 35.94
CA ASN A 49 -26.60 -3.33 36.29
C ASN A 49 -26.17 -4.42 35.30
N LYS A 50 -25.84 -5.53 35.92
CA LYS A 50 -25.39 -6.83 35.43
C LYS A 50 -26.64 -7.70 35.25
N GLN A 51 -26.90 -8.28 34.07
CA GLN A 51 -27.40 -9.66 34.00
C GLN A 51 -27.50 -10.21 32.57
N GLU A 52 -26.87 -11.38 32.42
CA GLU A 52 -27.13 -12.39 31.41
C GLU A 52 -28.64 -12.69 31.26
N LYS A 53 -29.11 -12.94 30.03
CA LYS A 53 -29.72 -14.23 29.70
C LYS A 53 -29.92 -14.43 28.20
N LYS A 54 -29.64 -15.68 27.86
CA LYS A 54 -29.65 -16.35 26.56
C LYS A 54 -31.06 -16.87 26.23
N LYS A 55 -31.29 -17.14 24.93
CA LYS A 55 -32.31 -18.03 24.31
C LYS A 55 -33.73 -17.45 24.12
N THR A 56 -34.55 -17.80 23.12
CA THR A 56 -34.49 -18.57 21.86
C THR A 56 -35.93 -18.61 21.31
N LYS A 57 -36.14 -18.18 20.05
CA LYS A 57 -37.02 -18.78 18.99
C LYS A 57 -38.56 -18.79 19.12
N VAL A 58 -39.14 -18.98 17.92
CA VAL A 58 -40.48 -19.46 17.48
C VAL A 58 -41.38 -18.29 17.04
N GLU A 59 -41.60 -18.05 15.74
CA GLU A 59 -42.56 -18.73 14.80
C GLU A 59 -44.00 -18.67 15.42
N ASP A 60 -45.11 -18.41 14.74
CA ASP A 60 -45.51 -18.55 13.34
C ASP A 60 -46.90 -17.89 13.19
N GLU A 61 -47.40 -17.91 11.95
CA GLU A 61 -48.81 -17.87 11.51
C GLU A 61 -49.57 -16.52 11.47
N GLU A 62 -49.87 -16.02 10.27
CA GLU A 62 -51.01 -16.38 9.40
C GLU A 62 -52.36 -15.87 9.94
N ASN A 63 -53.02 -14.94 9.23
CA ASN A 63 -54.13 -15.26 8.32
C ASN A 63 -54.97 -14.03 7.90
N LYS A 64 -55.20 -13.93 6.59
CA LYS A 64 -56.48 -13.69 5.89
C LYS A 64 -57.49 -12.64 6.42
N LYS A 65 -57.84 -11.70 5.54
CA LYS A 65 -59.10 -11.66 4.72
C LYS A 65 -59.21 -10.30 4.01
N GLU A 66 -59.35 -10.24 2.68
CA GLU A 66 -60.63 -10.24 1.91
C GLU A 66 -61.59 -9.10 2.34
N GLU A 67 -62.25 -8.30 1.50
CA GLU A 67 -62.41 -8.14 0.05
C GLU A 67 -63.45 -6.99 -0.17
N LYS A 68 -63.58 -6.48 -1.41
CA LYS A 68 -64.71 -5.68 -1.99
C LYS A 68 -64.80 -4.18 -1.59
N LYS A 69 -65.10 -3.20 -2.47
CA LYS A 69 -65.76 -3.17 -3.79
C LYS A 69 -65.66 -1.76 -4.44
N GLU A 70 -65.92 -1.70 -5.75
CA GLU A 70 -65.99 -0.58 -6.72
C GLU A 70 -66.95 0.57 -6.30
N GLU A 71 -66.97 1.82 -6.83
CA GLU A 71 -66.99 2.25 -8.24
C GLU A 71 -66.86 3.80 -8.40
N LYS A 72 -66.14 4.23 -9.45
CA LYS A 72 -66.12 5.48 -10.27
C LYS A 72 -66.60 6.85 -9.73
N ALA A 73 -65.73 7.87 -9.86
CA ALA A 73 -65.98 9.12 -10.61
C ALA A 73 -64.69 9.98 -10.78
N LYS A 74 -64.46 10.50 -11.99
CA LYS A 74 -63.52 11.58 -12.37
C LYS A 74 -64.38 12.72 -12.97
N PRO A 75 -63.93 13.99 -13.19
CA PRO A 75 -62.57 14.56 -13.02
C PRO A 75 -62.50 16.03 -12.47
N LYS A 76 -61.24 16.49 -12.24
CA LYS A 76 -60.65 17.84 -12.45
C LYS A 76 -60.18 18.65 -11.22
N LYS A 77 -58.88 19.00 -11.31
CA LYS A 77 -58.13 20.22 -10.93
C LYS A 77 -57.16 20.16 -9.73
N GLU A 78 -55.92 20.51 -10.10
CA GLU A 78 -54.85 21.26 -9.40
C GLU A 78 -54.31 20.73 -8.06
N VAL A 79 -53.09 20.18 -8.08
CA VAL A 79 -51.80 20.81 -7.64
C VAL A 79 -51.66 20.78 -6.12
N GLU A 80 -50.90 19.81 -5.60
CA GLU A 80 -49.73 20.05 -4.72
C GLU A 80 -49.08 18.73 -4.28
N GLU A 81 -47.74 18.75 -4.33
CA GLU A 81 -46.76 17.99 -3.57
C GLU A 81 -47.04 16.51 -3.19
N THR A 82 -46.28 15.61 -3.82
CA THR A 82 -45.86 14.39 -3.12
C THR A 82 -44.48 13.95 -3.60
N SER A 83 -43.52 14.11 -2.69
CA SER A 83 -42.29 13.35 -2.52
C SER A 83 -41.89 12.38 -3.64
N LYS A 84 -40.85 12.76 -4.39
CA LYS A 84 -39.79 11.80 -4.71
C LYS A 84 -38.55 12.19 -3.92
N LYS A 85 -38.47 11.61 -2.72
CA LYS A 85 -37.21 11.34 -2.03
C LYS A 85 -36.37 10.53 -3.02
N ILE A 86 -35.54 11.22 -3.80
CA ILE A 86 -34.38 10.60 -4.41
C ILE A 86 -33.53 10.27 -3.19
N GLU A 87 -33.56 9.00 -2.80
CA GLU A 87 -32.51 8.49 -1.93
C GLU A 87 -31.21 8.77 -2.66
N ASP A 88 -30.50 9.79 -2.17
CA ASP A 88 -29.07 9.86 -2.27
C ASP A 88 -28.56 8.49 -1.82
N SER A 89 -28.41 7.59 -2.78
CA SER A 89 -27.41 6.54 -2.70
C SER A 89 -26.13 7.32 -2.51
N LYS A 90 -25.76 7.49 -1.25
CA LYS A 90 -24.45 7.92 -0.82
C LYS A 90 -23.52 6.84 -1.34
N VAL A 91 -23.17 6.95 -2.62
CA VAL A 91 -21.96 6.37 -3.17
C VAL A 91 -20.90 6.97 -2.26
N GLU A 92 -20.38 6.16 -1.34
CA GLU A 92 -19.26 6.54 -0.51
C GLU A 92 -18.09 6.73 -1.46
N THR A 93 -18.00 7.92 -2.04
CA THR A 93 -16.84 8.35 -2.79
C THR A 93 -15.68 8.30 -1.82
N PRO A 94 -14.56 7.68 -2.20
CA PRO A 94 -13.36 7.65 -1.37
C PRO A 94 -13.06 9.08 -0.88
N LYS A 95 -12.97 9.26 0.43
CA LYS A 95 -12.70 10.57 1.00
C LYS A 95 -11.23 10.91 0.69
N ALA A 96 -11.02 11.99 -0.04
CA ALA A 96 -9.68 12.53 -0.25
C ALA A 96 -8.99 12.81 1.09
N MET A 97 -7.70 12.51 1.16
CA MET A 97 -6.89 12.83 2.33
C MET A 97 -6.66 14.34 2.45
N THR A 98 -6.21 14.78 3.63
CA THR A 98 -5.81 16.17 3.82
C THR A 98 -4.51 16.48 3.06
N GLU A 99 -4.25 17.76 2.83
CA GLU A 99 -3.03 18.19 2.15
C GLU A 99 -1.76 17.76 2.89
N ASP A 100 -1.73 17.85 4.22
CA ASP A 100 -0.57 17.46 5.02
C ASP A 100 -0.33 15.94 4.98
N GLU A 101 -1.40 15.14 5.03
CA GLU A 101 -1.33 13.69 4.85
C GLU A 101 -0.77 13.33 3.48
N TYR A 102 -1.27 13.97 2.41
CA TYR A 102 -0.81 13.70 1.05
C TYR A 102 0.64 14.13 0.84
N LYS A 103 1.04 15.31 1.32
CA LYS A 103 2.44 15.73 1.33
C LYS A 103 3.32 14.74 2.10
N GLY A 104 2.81 14.13 3.16
CA GLY A 104 3.47 13.02 3.87
C GLY A 104 3.72 11.82 2.96
N VAL A 105 2.69 11.35 2.24
CA VAL A 105 2.79 10.27 1.24
C VAL A 105 3.85 10.60 0.18
N ILE A 106 3.81 11.80 -0.39
CA ILE A 106 4.73 12.21 -1.45
C ILE A 106 6.19 12.32 -0.96
N ARG A 107 6.43 12.78 0.28
CA ARG A 107 7.77 12.74 0.87
C ARG A 107 8.29 11.32 1.05
N SER A 108 7.44 10.39 1.50
CA SER A 108 7.82 8.98 1.63
C SER A 108 8.11 8.34 0.27
N TYR A 109 7.29 8.64 -0.75
CA TYR A 109 7.52 8.23 -2.13
C TYR A 109 8.87 8.77 -2.65
N GLN A 110 9.11 10.08 -2.54
CA GLN A 110 10.35 10.72 -2.97
C GLN A 110 11.58 10.10 -2.28
N MET A 111 11.48 9.79 -0.98
CA MET A 111 12.57 9.15 -0.23
C MET A 111 12.91 7.77 -0.78
N GLN A 112 11.92 6.95 -1.14
CA GLN A 112 12.19 5.64 -1.74
C GLN A 112 12.88 5.74 -3.10
N ILE A 113 12.45 6.69 -3.94
CA ILE A 113 13.10 6.95 -5.23
C ILE A 113 14.55 7.42 -5.04
N GLN A 114 14.82 8.26 -4.04
CA GLN A 114 16.17 8.70 -3.71
C GLN A 114 17.07 7.56 -3.25
N LEU A 115 16.55 6.66 -2.40
CA LEU A 115 17.28 5.46 -1.96
C LEU A 115 17.62 4.55 -3.16
N ALA A 116 16.64 4.31 -4.04
CA ALA A 116 16.86 3.55 -5.28
C ALA A 116 17.96 4.19 -6.15
N GLY A 117 17.94 5.52 -6.31
CA GLY A 117 18.95 6.26 -7.06
C GLY A 117 20.36 6.17 -6.45
N GLU A 118 20.47 6.25 -5.12
CA GLU A 118 21.75 6.09 -4.42
C GLU A 118 22.33 4.69 -4.62
N ASP A 119 21.51 3.65 -4.48
CA ASP A 119 21.95 2.27 -4.63
C ASP A 119 22.25 1.90 -6.09
N LEU A 120 21.53 2.51 -7.04
CA LEU A 120 21.86 2.41 -8.47
C LEU A 120 23.24 3.00 -8.77
N GLN A 121 23.56 4.15 -8.20
CA GLN A 121 24.88 4.76 -8.38
C GLN A 121 25.98 3.84 -7.82
N LYS A 122 25.76 3.23 -6.65
CA LYS A 122 26.67 2.23 -6.08
C LYS A 122 26.80 1.00 -6.98
N LEU A 123 25.70 0.54 -7.58
CA LEU A 123 25.69 -0.61 -8.49
C LEU A 123 26.54 -0.33 -9.73
N GLN A 124 26.38 0.85 -10.35
CA GLN A 124 27.20 1.26 -11.49
C GLN A 124 28.69 1.26 -11.12
N TYR A 125 29.07 1.80 -9.96
CA TYR A 125 30.46 1.76 -9.51
C TYR A 125 30.96 0.33 -9.31
N GLU A 126 30.18 -0.53 -8.68
CA GLU A 126 30.55 -1.94 -8.44
C GLU A 126 30.78 -2.69 -9.76
N ILE A 127 29.88 -2.53 -10.74
CA ILE A 127 30.01 -3.16 -12.06
C ILE A 127 31.22 -2.62 -12.81
N ASN A 128 31.44 -1.31 -12.78
CA ASN A 128 32.57 -0.68 -13.48
C ASN A 128 33.92 -1.08 -12.89
N ASP A 129 34.02 -1.21 -11.56
CA ASP A 129 35.27 -1.61 -10.88
C ASP A 129 35.59 -3.09 -11.07
N ASN A 130 34.56 -3.96 -11.08
CA ASN A 130 34.75 -5.40 -11.15
C ASN A 130 34.60 -5.99 -12.57
N GLY A 131 34.05 -5.22 -13.51
CA GLY A 131 33.74 -5.67 -14.88
C GLY A 131 32.63 -6.72 -14.97
N ARG A 132 31.89 -6.97 -13.88
CA ARG A 132 30.81 -7.98 -13.79
C ARG A 132 29.92 -7.74 -12.58
N LEU A 133 28.77 -8.41 -12.55
CA LEU A 133 27.87 -8.42 -11.39
C LEU A 133 28.46 -9.28 -10.25
N THR A 134 28.80 -8.66 -9.12
CA THR A 134 29.29 -9.34 -7.91
C THR A 134 28.12 -9.67 -6.96
N ASN A 135 28.36 -10.44 -5.89
CA ASN A 135 27.32 -10.64 -4.86
C ASN A 135 26.87 -9.32 -4.23
N LYS A 136 27.80 -8.39 -4.01
CA LYS A 136 27.48 -7.04 -3.54
C LYS A 136 26.66 -6.26 -4.57
N GLY A 137 26.96 -6.43 -5.85
CA GLY A 137 26.14 -5.89 -6.94
C GLY A 137 24.73 -6.47 -6.94
N LYS A 138 24.57 -7.78 -6.70
CA LYS A 138 23.25 -8.41 -6.53
C LYS A 138 22.51 -7.80 -5.34
N ASP A 139 23.16 -7.70 -4.18
CA ASP A 139 22.55 -7.08 -2.99
C ASP A 139 22.06 -5.65 -3.27
N LEU A 140 22.79 -4.88 -4.10
CA LEU A 140 22.36 -3.55 -4.54
C LEU A 140 21.15 -3.63 -5.48
N VAL A 141 21.12 -4.57 -6.44
CA VAL A 141 19.92 -4.81 -7.26
C VAL A 141 18.71 -5.11 -6.38
N TYR A 142 18.89 -5.97 -5.35
CA TYR A 142 17.87 -6.29 -4.35
C TYR A 142 17.34 -5.04 -3.62
N ALA A 143 18.25 -4.15 -3.22
CA ALA A 143 17.87 -2.91 -2.53
C ALA A 143 17.13 -1.93 -3.45
N ILE A 144 17.54 -1.83 -4.73
CA ILE A 144 16.92 -0.93 -5.69
C ILE A 144 15.46 -1.33 -5.94
N TYR A 145 15.19 -2.57 -6.35
CA TYR A 145 13.81 -2.95 -6.63
C TYR A 145 12.95 -2.91 -5.36
N GLY A 146 13.50 -3.26 -4.18
CA GLY A 146 12.77 -3.15 -2.92
C GLY A 146 12.35 -1.71 -2.60
N SER A 147 13.18 -0.74 -2.98
CA SER A 147 12.86 0.69 -2.87
C SER A 147 11.79 1.11 -3.88
N LEU A 148 11.89 0.64 -5.14
CA LEU A 148 10.92 0.93 -6.20
C LEU A 148 9.53 0.30 -5.91
N ASP A 149 9.49 -0.92 -5.39
CA ASP A 149 8.26 -1.56 -4.91
C ASP A 149 7.68 -0.80 -3.71
N GLY A 150 8.56 -0.36 -2.79
CA GLY A 150 8.17 0.51 -1.69
C GLY A 150 7.51 1.79 -2.16
N ALA A 151 8.07 2.42 -3.20
CA ALA A 151 7.50 3.62 -3.82
C ALA A 151 6.12 3.35 -4.43
N ASP A 152 5.94 2.24 -5.15
CA ASP A 152 4.65 1.83 -5.72
C ASP A 152 3.57 1.67 -4.66
N LEU A 153 3.90 0.94 -3.59
CA LEU A 153 2.99 0.67 -2.48
C LEU A 153 2.61 1.94 -1.73
N ILE A 154 3.54 2.89 -1.57
CA ILE A 154 3.27 4.19 -0.95
C ILE A 154 2.33 5.00 -1.84
N LEU A 155 2.61 5.06 -3.14
CA LEU A 155 1.89 5.93 -4.06
C LEU A 155 0.49 5.41 -4.38
N LYS A 156 0.31 4.09 -4.52
CA LYS A 156 -1.00 3.46 -4.76
C LYS A 156 -1.77 3.20 -3.47
N GLY A 157 -1.07 2.95 -2.37
CA GLY A 157 -1.65 2.53 -1.10
C GLY A 157 -1.77 1.00 -0.99
N VAL A 158 -1.43 0.44 0.18
CA VAL A 158 -1.37 -1.01 0.42
C VAL A 158 -2.75 -1.63 0.69
N LYS A 159 -3.67 -0.86 1.29
CA LYS A 159 -5.00 -1.35 1.72
C LYS A 159 -6.13 -0.53 1.08
N ASP A 160 -5.99 0.78 1.16
CA ASP A 160 -6.91 1.73 0.56
C ASP A 160 -6.11 2.56 -0.44
N ASN A 161 -6.73 2.86 -1.59
CA ASN A 161 -6.09 3.69 -2.61
C ASN A 161 -5.74 5.06 -2.01
N VAL A 162 -4.58 5.60 -2.39
CA VAL A 162 -4.25 7.00 -2.13
C VAL A 162 -5.19 7.87 -2.94
N VAL A 163 -5.98 8.70 -2.27
CA VAL A 163 -6.90 9.65 -2.89
C VAL A 163 -6.38 11.06 -2.60
N PRO A 164 -5.76 11.74 -3.57
CA PRO A 164 -5.15 13.04 -3.35
C PRO A 164 -6.21 14.14 -3.11
N PRO A 165 -5.85 15.26 -2.49
CA PRO A 165 -6.62 16.49 -2.58
C PRO A 165 -6.85 16.88 -4.05
N SER A 166 -8.04 17.37 -4.39
CA SER A 166 -8.42 17.65 -5.79
C SER A 166 -7.47 18.58 -6.56
N LYS A 167 -6.73 19.45 -5.86
CA LYS A 167 -5.75 20.35 -6.47
C LYS A 167 -4.49 19.63 -6.99
N TYR A 168 -4.24 18.40 -6.54
CA TYR A 168 -3.10 17.56 -6.91
C TYR A 168 -3.52 16.33 -7.74
N GLU A 169 -4.76 16.27 -8.21
CA GLU A 169 -5.25 15.09 -8.95
C GLU A 169 -4.40 14.81 -10.20
N ASN A 170 -4.08 15.86 -10.96
CA ASN A 170 -3.25 15.74 -12.16
C ASN A 170 -1.80 15.37 -11.81
N ASP A 171 -1.21 16.04 -10.81
CA ASP A 171 0.15 15.72 -10.35
C ASP A 171 0.21 14.27 -9.85
N HIS A 172 -0.81 13.79 -9.13
CA HIS A 172 -0.90 12.39 -8.69
C HIS A 172 -0.93 11.41 -9.86
N GLN A 173 -1.74 11.69 -10.89
CA GLN A 173 -1.80 10.84 -12.06
C GLN A 173 -0.46 10.80 -12.81
N ASN A 174 0.20 11.95 -12.97
CA ASN A 174 1.53 12.00 -13.56
C ASN A 174 2.55 11.20 -12.73
N LEU A 175 2.46 11.24 -11.40
CA LEU A 175 3.29 10.40 -10.53
C LEU A 175 3.00 8.91 -10.70
N LEU A 176 1.75 8.50 -10.89
CA LEU A 176 1.41 7.10 -11.17
C LEU A 176 1.99 6.64 -12.51
N ASP A 177 1.94 7.50 -13.53
CA ASP A 177 2.51 7.23 -14.85
C ASP A 177 4.05 7.16 -14.78
N ALA A 178 4.70 8.09 -14.08
CA ALA A 178 6.14 8.04 -13.80
C ALA A 178 6.52 6.77 -13.03
N ASN A 179 5.68 6.35 -12.10
CA ASN A 179 5.89 5.15 -11.31
C ASN A 179 5.75 3.87 -12.15
N GLU A 180 4.98 3.85 -13.24
CA GLU A 180 5.00 2.73 -14.19
C GLU A 180 6.41 2.51 -14.79
N HIS A 181 7.12 3.60 -15.12
CA HIS A 181 8.51 3.52 -15.56
C HIS A 181 9.45 3.01 -14.46
N PHE A 182 9.25 3.42 -13.21
CA PHE A 182 9.98 2.84 -12.08
C PHE A 182 9.75 1.32 -11.97
N GLN A 183 8.52 0.85 -12.17
CA GLN A 183 8.21 -0.59 -12.17
C GLN A 183 8.82 -1.34 -13.37
N ASN A 184 8.88 -0.71 -14.55
CA ASN A 184 9.57 -1.29 -15.71
C ASN A 184 11.07 -1.41 -15.47
N ALA A 185 11.67 -0.41 -14.82
CA ALA A 185 13.06 -0.46 -14.41
C ALA A 185 13.33 -1.60 -13.42
N ALA A 186 12.47 -1.78 -12.42
CA ALA A 186 12.57 -2.88 -11.45
C ALA A 186 12.59 -4.26 -12.14
N ARG A 187 11.67 -4.48 -13.09
CA ARG A 187 11.63 -5.73 -13.90
C ARG A 187 12.89 -5.92 -14.73
N SER A 188 13.39 -4.84 -15.35
CA SER A 188 14.62 -4.89 -16.15
C SER A 188 15.86 -5.19 -15.27
N LEU A 189 15.89 -4.70 -14.04
CA LEU A 189 16.95 -5.03 -13.07
C LEU A 189 16.87 -6.48 -12.59
N GLU A 190 15.67 -7.02 -12.38
CA GLU A 190 15.47 -8.45 -12.08
C GLU A 190 15.99 -9.34 -13.22
N ASP A 191 15.64 -9.00 -14.48
CA ASP A 191 16.15 -9.69 -15.66
C ASP A 191 17.69 -9.60 -15.74
N PHE A 192 18.27 -8.44 -15.43
CA PHE A 192 19.72 -8.25 -15.37
C PHE A 192 20.37 -9.12 -14.29
N GLU A 193 19.78 -9.22 -13.10
CA GLU A 193 20.31 -10.04 -12.00
C GLU A 193 20.42 -11.53 -12.39
N GLN A 194 19.41 -12.02 -13.11
CA GLN A 194 19.30 -13.42 -13.52
C GLN A 194 20.18 -13.76 -14.73
N SER A 195 20.26 -12.84 -15.70
CA SER A 195 20.91 -13.09 -16.99
C SER A 195 22.32 -12.51 -17.10
N GLU A 196 22.67 -11.53 -16.27
CA GLU A 196 23.85 -10.66 -16.40
C GLU A 196 23.94 -9.96 -17.78
N ASN A 197 22.82 -9.84 -18.49
CA ASN A 197 22.74 -9.15 -19.78
C ASN A 197 22.74 -7.63 -19.60
N THR A 198 23.76 -6.96 -20.14
CA THR A 198 23.90 -5.49 -20.06
C THR A 198 22.76 -4.73 -20.72
N ASP A 199 22.09 -5.31 -21.72
CA ASP A 199 20.93 -4.66 -22.35
C ASP A 199 19.78 -4.46 -21.35
N SER A 200 19.59 -5.40 -20.42
CA SER A 200 18.58 -5.28 -19.36
C SER A 200 18.95 -4.19 -18.36
N LEU A 201 20.24 -4.02 -18.06
CA LEU A 201 20.71 -2.92 -17.23
C LEU A 201 20.51 -1.57 -17.93
N ASP A 202 20.87 -1.45 -19.21
CA ASP A 202 20.69 -0.22 -19.98
C ASP A 202 19.22 0.17 -20.09
N ASN A 203 18.33 -0.81 -20.30
CA ASN A 203 16.88 -0.59 -20.28
C ASN A 203 16.41 -0.07 -18.91
N ALA A 204 16.88 -0.67 -17.82
CA ALA A 204 16.54 -0.20 -16.47
C ALA A 204 16.98 1.25 -16.24
N LEU A 205 18.20 1.61 -16.66
CA LEU A 205 18.73 2.96 -16.56
C LEU A 205 17.91 3.96 -17.37
N ASN A 206 17.49 3.57 -18.58
CA ASN A 206 16.64 4.41 -19.41
C ASN A 206 15.26 4.67 -18.77
N GLU A 207 14.61 3.61 -18.29
CA GLU A 207 13.32 3.73 -17.58
C GLU A 207 13.44 4.59 -16.32
N LEU A 208 14.52 4.44 -15.54
CA LEU A 208 14.78 5.26 -14.34
C LEU A 208 14.95 6.74 -14.66
N ASN A 209 15.63 7.07 -15.76
CA ASN A 209 15.80 8.46 -16.18
C ASN A 209 14.45 9.07 -16.58
N ILE A 210 13.66 8.37 -17.40
CA ILE A 210 12.32 8.83 -17.80
C ILE A 210 11.43 9.03 -16.57
N ALA A 211 11.41 8.05 -15.66
CA ALA A 211 10.63 8.11 -14.43
C ALA A 211 11.02 9.32 -13.56
N THR A 212 12.32 9.58 -13.41
CA THR A 212 12.84 10.69 -12.60
C THR A 212 12.48 12.04 -13.20
N GLU A 213 12.64 12.20 -14.51
CA GLU A 213 12.27 13.44 -15.22
C GLU A 213 10.78 13.72 -15.11
N ASN A 214 9.93 12.69 -15.25
CA ASN A 214 8.49 12.82 -15.13
C ASN A 214 8.08 13.14 -13.69
N ALA A 215 8.69 12.51 -12.69
CA ALA A 215 8.28 12.68 -11.29
C ALA A 215 8.76 13.99 -10.64
N ASP A 216 9.91 14.55 -11.03
CA ASP A 216 10.55 15.68 -10.33
C ASP A 216 9.64 16.93 -10.26
N ILE A 217 8.97 17.26 -11.36
CA ILE A 217 8.10 18.44 -11.44
C ILE A 217 6.89 18.26 -10.53
N ASP A 218 6.20 17.13 -10.62
CA ASP A 218 4.98 16.87 -9.84
C ASP A 218 5.28 16.73 -8.34
N VAL A 219 6.38 16.07 -7.96
CA VAL A 219 6.84 16.03 -6.57
C VAL A 219 7.08 17.45 -6.05
N ARG A 220 7.75 18.31 -6.82
CA ARG A 220 8.01 19.70 -6.44
C ARG A 220 6.70 20.49 -6.28
N ASN A 221 5.80 20.39 -7.26
CA ASN A 221 4.49 21.06 -7.24
C ASN A 221 3.66 20.68 -6.01
N ILE A 222 3.74 19.41 -5.59
CA ILE A 222 2.98 18.94 -4.44
C ILE A 222 3.63 19.40 -3.13
N LEU A 223 4.96 19.40 -3.02
CA LEU A 223 5.65 19.62 -1.76
C LEU A 223 5.93 21.09 -1.42
N GLU A 224 6.04 21.97 -2.42
CA GLU A 224 6.22 23.42 -2.27
C GLU A 224 4.89 24.17 -2.04
#